data_AF-A0A7X5WPA0-F1
#
_entry.id   AF-A0A7X5WPA0-F1
#
_cell.length_a   1.000
_cell.length_b   1.000
_cell.length_c   1.000
_cell.angle_alpha   90.00
_cell.angle_beta   90.00
_cell.angle_gamma   90.00
#
_symmetry.space_group_name_H-M   'P 1'
#
loop_
_entity.id
_entity.type
_entity.pdbx_description
1 polymer ?
#
loop_
_entity_poly.entity_id
_entity_poly.type
_entity_poly.pdbx_seq_one_letter_code
_entity_poly.pdbx_strand_id
1 'polypeptide(L)'
;MHLPDDYRGPFDPDWTVAALSRAGLARLCREYQMLSMFHDRAWMPQIAAIGGPEATVTMADGEWMGSSPIYTRRNLAAAGAGGDTVEAIFKGLQLDIGGPDHFLDFRFEVHGDDEGEFWTEFCGPHDHLRRLTGNDEATVKLMCHDMEDRTFDATFGATNPRARCEPVFRPPRPDEFTGHHCRWRLFIDHEAPGPRPANPSLAHMETTEAARFVFPRGESAEPGGLDDYSGPLLTHFRLEEFSHAFLVRQAKEYALDVHLLMRAACWTAEQHWGADFMA
;
A
#
# COMPACT_ATOMS: atom_id res chain seq x y z
N MET A 1 17.25 -28.32 1.07
CA MET A 1 16.00 -28.93 1.61
C MET A 1 14.86 -28.33 0.81
N HIS A 2 13.88 -29.11 0.35
CA HIS A 2 12.74 -28.55 -0.37
C HIS A 2 11.71 -28.09 0.66
N LEU A 3 11.50 -26.78 0.77
CA LEU A 3 10.48 -26.21 1.64
C LEU A 3 9.09 -26.36 1.00
N PRO A 4 8.03 -26.61 1.77
CA PRO A 4 6.66 -26.72 1.25
C PRO A 4 6.08 -25.35 0.87
N ASP A 5 5.15 -25.34 -0.10
CA ASP A 5 4.42 -24.12 -0.49
C ASP A 5 3.24 -23.78 0.44
N ASP A 6 2.89 -24.68 1.36
CA ASP A 6 1.73 -24.59 2.25
C ASP A 6 1.91 -25.37 3.56
N TYR A 7 0.90 -25.28 4.42
CA TYR A 7 0.84 -25.97 5.71
C TYR A 7 -0.28 -27.04 5.74
N ARG A 8 -0.16 -28.08 4.90
CA ARG A 8 -1.08 -29.24 4.89
C ARG A 8 -0.68 -30.39 5.83
N GLY A 9 0.32 -30.18 6.69
CA GLY A 9 0.87 -31.19 7.59
C GLY A 9 0.11 -31.34 8.93
N PRO A 10 0.57 -32.24 9.82
CA PRO A 10 0.11 -32.25 11.20
C PRO A 10 0.42 -30.91 11.89
N PHE A 11 -0.30 -30.61 12.97
CA PHE A 11 0.00 -29.45 13.80
C PHE A 11 1.44 -29.54 14.34
N ASP A 12 2.21 -28.50 14.06
CA ASP A 12 3.56 -28.26 14.55
C ASP A 12 3.53 -26.99 15.42
N PRO A 13 3.74 -27.11 16.75
CA PRO A 13 3.75 -25.96 17.65
C PRO A 13 4.93 -25.01 17.41
N ASP A 14 5.98 -25.48 16.73
CA ASP A 14 7.17 -24.70 16.42
C ASP A 14 7.12 -24.11 14.99
N TRP A 15 5.99 -24.28 14.29
CA TRP A 15 5.82 -23.76 12.94
C TRP A 15 5.94 -22.24 12.90
N THR A 16 6.70 -21.75 11.92
CA THR A 16 6.77 -20.33 11.61
C THR A 16 6.63 -20.12 10.11
N VAL A 17 6.31 -18.89 9.70
CA VAL A 17 6.23 -18.52 8.27
C VAL A 17 7.52 -18.83 7.50
N ALA A 18 8.68 -18.90 8.17
CA ALA A 18 9.96 -19.26 7.56
C ALA A 18 10.07 -20.74 7.15
N ALA A 19 9.08 -21.57 7.46
CA ALA A 19 8.99 -22.94 6.99
C ALA A 19 8.42 -23.04 5.56
N LEU A 20 7.91 -21.95 4.98
CA LEU A 20 7.38 -21.93 3.61
C LEU A 20 8.49 -21.69 2.58
N SER A 21 8.32 -22.26 1.38
CA SER A 21 9.16 -21.93 0.22
C SER A 21 8.96 -20.48 -0.23
N ARG A 22 9.86 -19.96 -1.08
CA ARG A 22 9.74 -18.68 -1.78
C ARG A 22 8.43 -18.58 -2.56
N ALA A 23 7.99 -19.67 -3.19
CA ALA A 23 6.70 -19.68 -3.89
C ALA A 23 5.52 -19.57 -2.91
N GLY A 24 5.56 -20.31 -1.80
CA GLY A 24 4.56 -20.23 -0.73
C GLY A 24 4.51 -18.85 -0.07
N LEU A 25 5.68 -18.26 0.20
CA LEU A 25 5.83 -16.92 0.78
C LEU A 25 5.34 -15.83 -0.18
N ALA A 26 5.73 -15.88 -1.45
CA ALA A 26 5.27 -14.91 -2.45
C ALA A 26 3.74 -14.94 -2.59
N ARG A 27 3.13 -16.14 -2.57
CA ARG A 27 1.67 -16.28 -2.51
C ARG A 27 1.09 -15.66 -1.24
N LEU A 28 1.64 -15.97 -0.07
CA LEU A 28 1.17 -15.42 1.20
C LEU A 28 1.26 -13.89 1.25
N CYS A 29 2.35 -13.32 0.75
CA CYS A 29 2.52 -11.86 0.65
C CYS A 29 1.40 -11.23 -0.18
N ARG A 30 1.03 -11.82 -1.32
CA ARG A 30 -0.09 -11.32 -2.14
C ARG A 30 -1.43 -11.44 -1.42
N GLU A 31 -1.65 -12.53 -0.68
CA GLU A 31 -2.86 -12.66 0.16
C GLU A 31 -2.91 -11.55 1.22
N TYR A 32 -1.79 -11.22 1.87
CA TYR A 32 -1.73 -10.11 2.82
C TYR A 32 -1.98 -8.75 2.17
N GLN A 33 -1.43 -8.48 0.99
CA GLN A 33 -1.77 -7.26 0.25
C GLN A 33 -3.28 -7.24 -0.09
N MET A 34 -3.90 -8.36 -0.44
CA MET A 34 -5.34 -8.41 -0.68
C MET A 34 -6.19 -8.17 0.58
N LEU A 35 -5.69 -8.52 1.78
CA LEU A 35 -6.40 -8.23 3.03
C LEU A 35 -6.60 -6.73 3.25
N SER A 36 -5.68 -5.86 2.81
CA SER A 36 -5.86 -4.41 2.90
C SER A 36 -7.08 -3.95 2.08
N MET A 37 -7.32 -4.57 0.92
CA MET A 37 -8.47 -4.25 0.09
C MET A 37 -9.78 -4.77 0.69
N PHE A 38 -9.75 -5.95 1.31
CA PHE A 38 -10.93 -6.46 2.01
C PHE A 38 -11.28 -5.62 3.22
N HIS A 39 -10.30 -5.08 3.95
CA HIS A 39 -10.50 -4.15 5.05
C HIS A 39 -11.35 -2.95 4.62
N ASP A 40 -10.92 -2.20 3.59
CA ASP A 40 -11.68 -1.05 3.09
C ASP A 40 -13.11 -1.43 2.67
N ARG A 41 -13.27 -2.55 1.94
CA ARG A 41 -14.56 -2.96 1.40
C ARG A 41 -15.52 -3.50 2.45
N ALA A 42 -14.99 -4.04 3.55
CA ALA A 42 -15.80 -4.50 4.66
C ALA A 42 -16.34 -3.32 5.48
N TRP A 43 -15.54 -2.28 5.67
CA TRP A 43 -15.85 -1.22 6.62
C TRP A 43 -16.50 0.02 5.98
N MET A 44 -16.08 0.43 4.77
CA MET A 44 -16.57 1.65 4.11
C MET A 44 -18.09 1.72 3.92
N PRO A 45 -18.81 0.65 3.55
CA PRO A 45 -20.28 0.69 3.47
C PRO A 45 -20.94 1.02 4.82
N GLN A 46 -20.33 0.60 5.93
CA GLN A 46 -20.87 0.87 7.27
C GLN A 46 -20.60 2.31 7.70
N ILE A 47 -19.42 2.84 7.37
CA ILE A 47 -19.12 4.27 7.52
C ILE A 47 -20.15 5.10 6.73
N ALA A 48 -20.40 4.74 5.48
CA ALA A 48 -21.35 5.43 4.61
C ALA A 48 -22.78 5.39 5.17
N ALA A 49 -23.20 4.25 5.73
CA ALA A 49 -24.54 4.10 6.32
C ALA A 49 -24.78 5.00 7.54
N ILE A 50 -23.72 5.37 8.26
CA ILE A 50 -23.79 6.15 9.51
C ILE A 50 -23.55 7.64 9.24
N GLY A 51 -22.48 7.96 8.50
CA GLY A 51 -21.99 9.32 8.32
C GLY A 51 -22.09 9.84 6.89
N GLY A 52 -22.66 9.05 5.97
CA GLY A 52 -22.76 9.41 4.55
C GLY A 52 -21.42 9.35 3.80
N PRO A 53 -21.40 9.81 2.53
CA PRO A 53 -20.22 9.71 1.67
C PRO A 53 -19.00 10.51 2.15
N GLU A 54 -19.18 11.64 2.83
CA GLU A 54 -18.05 12.42 3.36
C GLU A 54 -17.33 11.70 4.51
N ALA A 55 -18.04 10.85 5.25
CA ALA A 55 -17.46 10.04 6.31
C ALA A 55 -16.50 8.98 5.74
N THR A 56 -16.76 8.42 4.55
CA THR A 56 -15.86 7.44 3.94
C THR A 56 -14.54 8.09 3.52
N VAL A 57 -14.58 9.34 3.07
CA VAL A 57 -13.38 10.12 2.77
C VAL A 57 -12.58 10.42 4.03
N THR A 58 -13.25 10.84 5.10
CA THR A 58 -12.61 11.07 6.41
C THR A 58 -11.92 9.80 6.93
N MET A 59 -12.60 8.67 6.80
CA MET A 59 -12.08 7.37 7.20
C MET A 59 -10.86 6.97 6.37
N ALA A 60 -10.96 7.06 5.05
CA ALA A 60 -9.89 6.70 4.14
C ALA A 60 -8.65 7.57 4.33
N ASP A 61 -8.83 8.89 4.51
CA ASP A 61 -7.74 9.80 4.84
C ASP A 61 -7.05 9.38 6.14
N GLY A 62 -7.83 9.10 7.19
CA GLY A 62 -7.29 8.77 8.51
C GLY A 62 -6.57 7.42 8.57
N GLU A 63 -7.09 6.39 7.89
CA GLU A 63 -6.45 5.08 7.87
C GLU A 63 -5.19 5.11 6.98
N TRP A 64 -5.30 5.55 5.73
CA TRP A 64 -4.21 5.47 4.76
C TRP A 64 -3.12 6.48 5.06
N MET A 65 -3.44 7.75 5.31
CA MET A 65 -2.42 8.75 5.66
C MET A 65 -1.85 8.52 7.06
N GLY A 66 -2.55 7.76 7.92
CA GLY A 66 -2.07 7.36 9.23
C GLY A 66 -1.09 6.18 9.22
N SER A 67 -1.21 5.28 8.25
CA SER A 67 -0.37 4.08 8.15
C SER A 67 0.66 4.10 7.02
N SER A 68 0.32 4.64 5.85
CA SER A 68 1.17 4.55 4.66
C SER A 68 2.55 5.17 4.83
N PRO A 69 2.70 6.35 5.45
CA PRO A 69 4.03 6.90 5.62
C PRO A 69 4.92 6.02 6.51
N ILE A 70 4.31 5.28 7.44
CA ILE A 70 5.03 4.36 8.34
C ILE A 70 5.47 3.13 7.55
N TYR A 71 4.54 2.41 6.92
CA TYR A 71 4.89 1.18 6.22
C TYR A 71 5.77 1.42 4.99
N THR A 72 5.62 2.55 4.28
CA THR A 72 6.48 2.89 3.13
C THR A 72 7.94 3.02 3.57
N ARG A 73 8.21 3.77 4.65
CA ARG A 73 9.57 3.90 5.19
C ARG A 73 10.14 2.56 5.65
N ARG A 74 9.31 1.73 6.29
CA ARG A 74 9.71 0.40 6.79
C ARG A 74 10.06 -0.56 5.65
N ASN A 75 9.20 -0.65 4.64
CA ASN A 75 9.40 -1.52 3.49
C ASN A 75 10.62 -1.10 2.67
N LEU A 76 10.79 0.21 2.41
CA LEU A 76 11.99 0.72 1.73
C LEU A 76 13.27 0.41 2.50
N ALA A 77 13.26 0.60 3.83
CA ALA A 77 14.41 0.28 4.68
C ALA A 77 14.70 -1.22 4.73
N ALA A 78 13.67 -2.06 4.87
CA ALA A 78 13.79 -3.51 4.91
C ALA A 78 14.29 -4.10 3.58
N ALA A 79 13.89 -3.48 2.47
CA ALA A 79 14.29 -3.88 1.13
C ALA A 79 15.61 -3.24 0.68
N GLY A 80 16.22 -2.31 1.42
CA GLY A 80 17.40 -1.59 0.93
C GLY A 80 17.11 -0.73 -0.31
N ALA A 81 15.87 -0.29 -0.48
CA ALA A 81 15.37 0.49 -1.62
C ALA A 81 15.19 1.98 -1.30
N GLY A 82 15.70 2.44 -0.16
CA GLY A 82 15.59 3.83 0.28
C GLY A 82 16.30 4.83 -0.65
N GLY A 83 15.99 6.10 -0.46
CA GLY A 83 16.48 7.22 -1.26
C GLY A 83 15.49 8.37 -1.20
N ASP A 84 15.72 9.40 -2.00
CA ASP A 84 14.87 10.58 -2.10
C ASP A 84 14.43 10.88 -3.54
N THR A 85 14.62 9.93 -4.47
CA THR A 85 14.27 10.07 -5.89
C THR A 85 12.88 9.54 -6.23
N VAL A 86 12.38 9.89 -7.41
CA VAL A 86 11.16 9.28 -7.99
C VAL A 86 11.27 7.77 -8.13
N GLU A 87 12.45 7.24 -8.47
CA GLU A 87 12.67 5.79 -8.53
C GLU A 87 12.44 5.13 -7.16
N ALA A 88 12.95 5.74 -6.08
CA ALA A 88 12.74 5.23 -4.71
C ALA A 88 11.26 5.26 -4.32
N ILE A 89 10.50 6.28 -4.74
CA ILE A 89 9.06 6.35 -4.54
C ILE A 89 8.35 5.19 -5.26
N PHE A 90 8.68 4.92 -6.53
CA PHE A 90 8.08 3.83 -7.30
C PHE A 90 8.42 2.45 -6.73
N LYS A 91 9.64 2.22 -6.24
CA LYS A 91 9.97 1.00 -5.49
C LYS A 91 9.12 0.86 -4.22
N GLY A 92 8.87 1.98 -3.54
CA GLY A 92 7.94 2.02 -2.41
C GLY A 92 6.54 1.58 -2.79
N LEU A 93 6.01 2.08 -3.92
CA LEU A 93 4.69 1.71 -4.42
C LEU A 93 4.59 0.22 -4.81
N GLN A 94 5.66 -0.37 -5.34
CA GLN A 94 5.72 -1.80 -5.64
C GLN A 94 5.74 -2.69 -4.39
N LEU A 95 6.13 -2.14 -3.24
CA LEU A 95 6.09 -2.80 -1.94
C LEU A 95 4.88 -2.34 -1.10
N ASP A 96 3.90 -1.65 -1.69
CA ASP A 96 2.78 -1.06 -0.95
C ASP A 96 1.61 -2.04 -0.85
N ILE A 97 1.03 -2.18 0.35
CA ILE A 97 -0.20 -2.98 0.53
C ILE A 97 -1.43 -2.32 -0.11
N GLY A 98 -1.39 -1.01 -0.38
CA GLY A 98 -2.37 -0.27 -1.16
C GLY A 98 -2.27 -0.51 -2.67
N GLY A 99 -1.20 -1.16 -3.13
CA GLY A 99 -1.00 -1.60 -4.51
C GLY A 99 -0.91 -3.13 -4.66
N PRO A 100 -1.90 -3.90 -4.20
CA PRO A 100 -1.87 -5.36 -4.23
C PRO A 100 -1.70 -5.91 -5.65
N ASP A 101 -0.72 -6.80 -5.80
CA ASP A 101 -0.47 -7.54 -7.03
C ASP A 101 -1.76 -8.23 -7.52
N HIS A 102 -2.01 -8.15 -8.83
CA HIS A 102 -3.19 -8.70 -9.53
C HIS A 102 -4.54 -8.00 -9.26
N PHE A 103 -4.62 -7.07 -8.31
CA PHE A 103 -5.82 -6.27 -8.08
C PHE A 103 -5.63 -4.79 -8.44
N LEU A 104 -4.38 -4.30 -8.42
CA LEU A 104 -3.93 -3.06 -9.02
C LEU A 104 -2.72 -3.35 -9.90
N ASP A 105 -2.79 -2.98 -11.18
CA ASP A 105 -1.66 -3.19 -12.13
C ASP A 105 -0.94 -1.88 -12.40
N PHE A 106 -0.04 -1.50 -11.49
CA PHE A 106 0.80 -0.32 -11.63
C PHE A 106 1.90 -0.53 -12.68
N ARG A 107 2.07 0.50 -13.51
CA ARG A 107 3.14 0.65 -14.49
C ARG A 107 3.86 1.95 -14.20
N PHE A 108 5.16 1.98 -14.52
CA PHE A 108 6.05 3.06 -14.16
C PHE A 108 6.95 3.43 -15.33
N GLU A 109 7.22 4.71 -15.46
CA GLU A 109 8.22 5.26 -16.36
C GLU A 109 9.02 6.33 -15.59
N VAL A 110 10.33 6.16 -15.50
CA VAL A 110 11.23 7.10 -14.82
C VAL A 110 11.91 7.97 -15.87
N HIS A 111 11.74 9.28 -15.79
CA HIS A 111 12.36 10.25 -16.70
C HIS A 111 13.66 10.83 -16.15
N GLY A 112 13.90 10.68 -14.84
CA GLY A 112 15.11 11.06 -14.12
C GLY A 112 14.90 10.95 -12.61
N ASP A 113 15.85 11.46 -11.83
CA ASP A 113 15.78 11.40 -10.37
C ASP A 113 14.59 12.17 -9.80
N ASP A 114 14.18 13.25 -10.47
CA ASP A 114 13.16 14.20 -9.99
C ASP A 114 11.80 14.07 -10.69
N GLU A 115 11.67 13.23 -11.71
CA GLU A 115 10.44 13.15 -12.50
C GLU A 115 10.19 11.76 -13.09
N GLY A 116 8.92 11.37 -13.08
CA GLY A 116 8.44 10.15 -13.73
C GLY A 116 6.92 10.12 -13.77
N GLU A 117 6.39 9.04 -14.32
CA GLU A 117 4.95 8.81 -14.43
C GLU A 117 4.60 7.40 -13.98
N PHE A 118 3.41 7.25 -13.44
CA PHE A 118 2.80 5.94 -13.23
C PHE A 118 1.38 5.91 -13.76
N TRP A 119 0.92 4.73 -14.15
CA TRP A 119 -0.45 4.50 -14.56
C TRP A 119 -0.91 3.12 -14.11
N THR A 120 -2.23 2.91 -14.12
CA THR A 120 -2.81 1.60 -13.87
C THR A 120 -3.45 1.04 -15.13
N GLU A 121 -3.09 -0.18 -15.52
CA GLU A 121 -3.80 -0.89 -16.60
C GLU A 121 -5.16 -1.42 -16.10
N PHE A 122 -5.21 -1.77 -14.82
CA PHE A 122 -6.41 -2.20 -14.11
C PHE A 122 -6.40 -1.64 -12.68
N CYS A 123 -7.56 -1.15 -12.23
CA CYS A 123 -7.77 -0.67 -10.86
C CYS A 123 -8.98 -1.36 -10.25
N GLY A 124 -8.73 -2.40 -9.46
CA GLY A 124 -9.73 -3.17 -8.73
C GLY A 124 -10.58 -2.33 -7.77
N PRO A 125 -10.04 -1.31 -7.05
CA PRO A 125 -10.86 -0.38 -6.27
C PRO A 125 -11.90 0.36 -7.09
N HIS A 126 -11.51 0.94 -8.21
CA HIS A 126 -12.43 1.62 -9.09
C HIS A 126 -13.45 0.64 -9.72
N ASP A 127 -13.00 -0.54 -10.18
CA ASP A 127 -13.91 -1.55 -10.74
C ASP A 127 -14.95 -2.05 -9.72
N HIS A 128 -14.54 -2.20 -8.46
CA HIS A 128 -15.47 -2.55 -7.39
C HIS A 128 -16.48 -1.42 -7.11
N LEU A 129 -15.97 -0.19 -6.94
CA LEU A 129 -16.81 0.98 -6.61
C LEU A 129 -17.84 1.26 -7.70
N ARG A 130 -17.45 1.22 -8.99
CA ARG A 130 -18.38 1.45 -10.10
C ARG A 130 -19.48 0.39 -10.14
N ARG A 131 -19.17 -0.88 -9.86
CA ARG A 131 -20.19 -1.96 -9.84
C ARG A 131 -21.18 -1.79 -8.69
N LEU A 132 -20.68 -1.35 -7.52
CA LEU A 132 -21.50 -1.13 -6.34
C LEU A 132 -22.45 0.06 -6.52
N THR A 133 -21.99 1.12 -7.19
CA THR A 133 -22.70 2.40 -7.28
C THR A 133 -23.40 2.64 -8.61
N GLY A 134 -23.24 1.75 -9.59
CA GLY A 134 -23.70 2.00 -10.96
C GLY A 134 -22.89 3.09 -11.66
N ASN A 135 -21.58 3.14 -11.36
CA ASN A 135 -20.64 4.14 -11.87
C ASN A 135 -21.06 5.58 -11.55
N ASP A 136 -21.55 5.80 -10.33
CA ASP A 136 -21.98 7.11 -9.87
C ASP A 136 -20.79 8.09 -9.84
N GLU A 137 -20.93 9.18 -10.61
CA GLU A 137 -19.84 10.12 -10.84
C GLU A 137 -19.36 10.79 -9.54
N ALA A 138 -20.29 11.14 -8.64
CA ALA A 138 -19.95 11.78 -7.39
C ALA A 138 -19.15 10.84 -6.49
N THR A 139 -19.58 9.58 -6.37
CA THR A 139 -18.88 8.58 -5.58
C THR A 139 -17.51 8.23 -6.14
N VAL A 140 -17.38 8.12 -7.47
CA VAL A 140 -16.07 7.91 -8.12
C VAL A 140 -15.13 9.09 -7.87
N LYS A 141 -15.64 10.33 -7.85
CA LYS A 141 -14.83 11.51 -7.55
C LYS A 141 -14.30 11.53 -6.12
N LEU A 142 -15.10 11.12 -5.14
CA LEU A 142 -14.66 11.03 -3.74
C LEU A 142 -13.42 10.12 -3.59
N MET A 143 -13.36 9.00 -4.31
CA MET A 143 -12.23 8.08 -4.26
C MET A 143 -11.07 8.54 -5.17
N CYS A 144 -11.32 8.70 -6.47
CA CYS A 144 -10.25 8.93 -7.45
C CYS A 144 -9.71 10.37 -7.47
N HIS A 145 -10.39 11.33 -6.83
CA HIS A 145 -9.96 12.72 -6.78
C HIS A 145 -9.65 13.09 -5.34
N ASP A 146 -10.67 13.10 -4.48
CA ASP A 146 -10.50 13.69 -3.16
C ASP A 146 -9.57 12.85 -2.27
N MET A 147 -9.84 11.54 -2.17
CA MET A 147 -9.01 10.63 -1.37
C MET A 147 -7.63 10.40 -2.01
N GLU A 148 -7.56 9.95 -3.27
CA GLU A 148 -6.29 9.60 -3.93
C GLU A 148 -5.29 10.76 -3.99
N ASP A 149 -5.73 12.01 -4.23
CA ASP A 149 -4.83 13.17 -4.24
C ASP A 149 -4.12 13.34 -2.89
N ARG A 150 -4.84 13.14 -1.78
CA ARG A 150 -4.28 13.32 -0.44
C ARG A 150 -3.46 12.12 0.02
N THR A 151 -3.92 10.89 -0.27
CA THR A 151 -3.22 9.67 0.17
C THR A 151 -1.94 9.46 -0.62
N PHE A 152 -1.91 9.72 -1.93
CA PHE A 152 -0.67 9.66 -2.72
C PHE A 152 0.37 10.65 -2.22
N ASP A 153 -0.01 11.91 -1.98
CA ASP A 153 0.94 12.90 -1.46
C ASP A 153 1.47 12.52 -0.06
N ALA A 154 0.66 11.90 0.79
CA ALA A 154 1.11 11.39 2.08
C ALA A 154 2.10 10.22 1.94
N THR A 155 1.77 9.23 1.10
CA THR A 155 2.59 8.05 0.83
C THR A 155 3.93 8.45 0.20
N PHE A 156 3.92 9.26 -0.86
CA PHE A 156 5.14 9.67 -1.57
C PHE A 156 5.99 10.64 -0.75
N GLY A 157 5.33 11.49 0.05
CA GLY A 157 5.95 12.36 1.03
C GLY A 157 6.83 11.63 2.05
N ALA A 158 6.56 10.34 2.29
CA ALA A 158 7.32 9.51 3.22
C ALA A 158 8.73 9.17 2.70
N THR A 159 8.92 9.17 1.38
CA THR A 159 10.22 8.97 0.72
C THR A 159 10.89 10.30 0.44
N ASN A 160 10.15 11.27 -0.14
CA ASN A 160 10.63 12.64 -0.32
C ASN A 160 9.55 13.66 0.08
N PRO A 161 9.79 14.53 1.07
CA PRO A 161 8.78 15.50 1.54
C PRO A 161 8.34 16.52 0.47
N ARG A 162 9.13 16.68 -0.59
CA ARG A 162 8.87 17.56 -1.72
C ARG A 162 8.23 16.86 -2.92
N ALA A 163 7.98 15.56 -2.83
CA ALA A 163 7.25 14.84 -3.87
C ALA A 163 5.84 15.41 -4.05
N ARG A 164 5.42 15.56 -5.30
CA ARG A 164 4.09 16.01 -5.70
C ARG A 164 3.55 15.08 -6.77
N CYS A 165 2.28 14.71 -6.64
CA CYS A 165 1.60 13.90 -7.62
C CYS A 165 0.43 14.66 -8.24
N GLU A 166 0.37 14.69 -9.57
CA GLU A 166 -0.69 15.35 -10.32
C GLU A 166 -1.31 14.40 -11.35
N PRO A 167 -2.64 14.35 -11.48
CA PRO A 167 -3.29 13.49 -12.45
C PRO A 167 -3.07 14.03 -13.87
N VAL A 168 -2.61 13.16 -14.78
CA VAL A 168 -2.68 13.40 -16.23
C VAL A 168 -4.11 13.10 -16.72
N PHE A 169 -4.66 11.97 -16.26
CA PHE A 169 -6.07 11.63 -16.40
C PHE A 169 -6.48 10.60 -15.35
N ARG A 170 -7.77 10.55 -15.04
CA ARG A 170 -8.35 9.62 -14.06
C ARG A 170 -9.84 9.41 -14.30
N PRO A 171 -10.48 8.42 -13.64
CA PRO A 171 -11.94 8.29 -13.63
C PRO A 171 -12.64 9.57 -13.15
N PRO A 172 -13.93 9.76 -13.44
CA PRO A 172 -14.89 8.82 -14.02
C PRO A 172 -14.58 8.47 -15.49
N ARG A 173 -14.83 7.21 -15.85
CA ARG A 173 -14.82 6.72 -17.23
C ARG A 173 -16.18 6.10 -17.55
N PRO A 174 -16.64 6.08 -18.81
CA PRO A 174 -17.76 5.22 -19.20
C PRO A 174 -17.49 3.75 -18.83
N ASP A 175 -18.54 2.95 -18.65
CA ASP A 175 -18.39 1.53 -18.29
C ASP A 175 -17.59 0.73 -19.32
N GLU A 176 -17.73 1.11 -20.59
CA GLU A 176 -16.90 0.62 -21.68
C GLU A 176 -15.86 1.70 -22.02
N PHE A 177 -14.59 1.44 -21.72
CA PHE A 177 -13.48 2.25 -22.17
C PHE A 177 -12.28 1.38 -22.54
N THR A 178 -11.39 1.92 -23.36
CA THR A 178 -10.12 1.30 -23.73
C THR A 178 -8.96 2.20 -23.29
N GLY A 179 -7.81 1.59 -23.02
CA GLY A 179 -6.61 2.28 -22.51
C GLY A 179 -6.49 2.21 -21.00
N HIS A 180 -5.57 3.01 -20.45
CA HIS A 180 -5.21 2.98 -19.03
C HIS A 180 -6.31 3.60 -18.15
N HIS A 181 -6.46 3.09 -16.93
CA HIS A 181 -7.48 3.53 -15.97
C HIS A 181 -7.21 4.96 -15.46
N CYS A 182 -6.00 5.20 -14.94
CA CYS A 182 -5.51 6.52 -14.55
C CYS A 182 -4.02 6.63 -14.90
N ARG A 183 -3.53 7.87 -15.07
CA ARG A 183 -2.11 8.19 -15.26
C ARG A 183 -1.78 9.44 -14.45
N TRP A 184 -0.60 9.42 -13.85
CA TRP A 184 -0.16 10.41 -12.89
C TRP A 184 1.28 10.81 -13.17
N ARG A 185 1.55 12.10 -13.06
CA ARG A 185 2.89 12.65 -13.05
C ARG A 185 3.36 12.75 -11.61
N LEU A 186 4.55 12.23 -11.33
CA LEU A 186 5.22 12.36 -10.04
C LEU A 186 6.49 13.17 -10.24
N PHE A 187 6.67 14.22 -9.43
CA PHE A 187 7.86 15.06 -9.51
C PHE A 187 8.29 15.59 -8.13
N ILE A 188 9.55 15.99 -8.01
CA ILE A 188 10.10 16.61 -6.81
C ILE A 188 10.06 18.14 -6.99
N ASP A 189 9.20 18.82 -6.24
CA ASP A 189 9.10 20.28 -6.24
C ASP A 189 10.16 20.88 -5.31
N HIS A 190 11.31 21.26 -5.86
CA HIS A 190 12.41 21.84 -5.09
C HIS A 190 12.08 23.18 -4.41
N GLU A 191 11.07 23.90 -4.89
CA GLU A 191 10.62 25.17 -4.34
C GLU A 191 9.53 24.99 -3.26
N ALA A 192 8.98 23.77 -3.12
CA ALA A 192 8.01 23.49 -2.08
C ALA A 192 8.59 23.73 -0.67
N PRO A 193 7.78 24.27 0.26
CA PRO A 193 8.22 24.57 1.63
C PRO A 193 8.57 23.31 2.45
N GLY A 194 8.32 22.12 1.92
CA GLY A 194 8.58 20.83 2.57
C GLY A 194 7.36 19.90 2.51
N PRO A 195 7.22 19.00 3.51
CA PRO A 195 6.14 18.03 3.55
C PRO A 195 4.78 18.71 3.68
N ARG A 196 3.73 18.10 3.10
CA ARG A 196 2.36 18.52 3.35
C ARG A 196 1.97 18.27 4.81
N PRO A 197 0.97 19.00 5.35
CA PRO A 197 0.48 18.76 6.70
C PRO A 197 0.13 17.27 6.90
N ALA A 198 0.70 16.67 7.95
CA ALA A 198 0.42 15.30 8.29
C ALA A 198 -1.02 15.14 8.79
N ASN A 199 -1.64 14.00 8.47
CA ASN A 199 -2.91 13.62 9.09
C ASN A 199 -2.69 13.38 10.60
N PRO A 200 -3.58 13.84 11.51
CA PRO A 200 -3.47 13.59 12.94
C PRO A 200 -3.30 12.11 13.32
N SER A 201 -3.88 11.20 12.53
CA SER A 201 -3.73 9.75 12.68
C SER A 201 -2.27 9.31 12.60
N LEU A 202 -1.47 9.90 11.70
CA LEU A 202 -0.04 9.59 11.58
C LEU A 202 0.70 9.88 12.88
N ALA A 203 0.46 11.05 13.48
CA ALA A 203 1.11 11.46 14.72
C ALA A 203 0.78 10.49 15.87
N HIS A 204 -0.47 9.99 15.94
CA HIS A 204 -0.82 8.96 16.92
C HIS A 204 -0.10 7.64 16.60
N MET A 205 -0.16 7.19 15.35
CA MET A 205 0.39 5.90 14.92
C MET A 205 1.90 5.81 15.15
N GLU A 206 2.65 6.90 14.98
CA GLU A 206 4.10 6.97 15.25
C GLU A 206 4.47 6.80 16.75
N THR A 207 3.49 6.92 17.66
CA THR A 207 3.69 6.63 19.10
C THR A 207 3.60 5.14 19.43
N THR A 208 3.09 4.33 18.51
CA THR A 208 2.80 2.91 18.76
C THR A 208 4.06 2.05 18.64
N GLU A 209 4.11 0.94 19.41
CA GLU A 209 5.19 -0.05 19.29
C GLU A 209 5.22 -0.69 17.89
N ALA A 210 4.04 -0.87 17.26
CA ALA A 210 3.92 -1.38 15.91
C ALA A 210 4.72 -0.54 14.89
N ALA A 211 4.71 0.78 15.03
CA ALA A 211 5.47 1.67 14.15
C ALA A 211 6.99 1.60 14.38
N ARG A 212 7.42 1.27 15.61
CA ARG A 212 8.84 1.37 16.05
C ARG A 212 9.59 0.05 16.02
N PHE A 213 8.90 -1.08 16.12
CA PHE A 213 9.52 -2.40 16.14
C PHE A 213 10.12 -2.77 14.78
N VAL A 214 11.24 -3.51 14.77
CA VAL A 214 11.91 -3.95 13.53
C VAL A 214 12.07 -5.46 13.56
N PHE A 215 11.52 -6.19 12.57
CA PHE A 215 11.79 -7.63 12.48
C PHE A 215 13.25 -7.87 12.00
N PRO A 216 13.93 -8.90 12.51
CA PRO A 216 15.18 -9.34 11.91
C PRO A 216 14.93 -9.98 10.53
N ARG A 217 15.88 -9.84 9.61
CA ARG A 217 15.82 -10.48 8.27
C ARG A 217 15.96 -12.00 8.34
N GLY A 218 16.82 -12.50 9.24
CA GLY A 218 17.15 -13.93 9.34
C GLY A 218 17.99 -14.41 8.15
N GLU A 219 18.09 -15.73 7.99
CA GLU A 219 18.84 -16.38 6.91
C GLU A 219 17.91 -17.13 5.95
N SER A 220 18.33 -17.27 4.69
CA SER A 220 17.57 -18.00 3.69
C SER A 220 17.68 -19.51 3.93
N ALA A 221 16.54 -20.21 4.03
CA ALA A 221 16.50 -21.66 4.18
C ALA A 221 16.57 -22.41 2.83
N GLU A 222 16.44 -21.67 1.71
CA GLU A 222 16.68 -22.16 0.36
C GLU A 222 17.43 -21.10 -0.49
N PRO A 223 18.23 -21.51 -1.49
CA PRO A 223 19.08 -20.60 -2.25
C PRO A 223 18.33 -19.80 -3.33
N GLY A 224 18.94 -18.71 -3.76
CA GLY A 224 18.53 -17.91 -4.92
C GLY A 224 17.64 -16.71 -4.60
N GLY A 225 17.39 -15.90 -5.63
CA GLY A 225 16.65 -14.65 -5.53
C GLY A 225 17.50 -13.46 -5.08
N LEU A 226 16.93 -12.26 -5.22
CA LEU A 226 17.55 -11.01 -4.80
C LEU A 226 17.51 -10.87 -3.27
N ASP A 227 18.65 -10.49 -2.69
CA ASP A 227 18.74 -10.26 -1.24
C ASP A 227 18.13 -8.91 -0.82
N ASP A 228 18.16 -7.94 -1.71
CA ASP A 228 17.59 -6.62 -1.50
C ASP A 228 16.98 -6.10 -2.80
N TYR A 229 16.48 -4.87 -2.75
CA TYR A 229 15.92 -4.13 -3.86
C TYR A 229 16.68 -2.80 -4.09
N SER A 230 18.01 -2.84 -3.90
CA SER A 230 18.90 -1.69 -4.14
C SER A 230 19.18 -1.45 -5.63
N GLY A 231 19.02 -2.49 -6.46
CA GLY A 231 19.18 -2.43 -7.92
C GLY A 231 18.08 -1.63 -8.63
N PRO A 232 18.05 -1.57 -9.96
CA PRO A 232 17.10 -0.76 -10.72
C PRO A 232 15.63 -1.12 -10.44
N LEU A 233 14.72 -0.16 -10.64
CA LEU A 233 13.28 -0.41 -10.63
C LEU A 233 12.91 -1.56 -11.59
N LEU A 234 12.16 -2.54 -11.07
CA LEU A 234 11.68 -3.69 -11.82
C LEU A 234 10.49 -3.29 -12.69
N THR A 235 10.62 -3.49 -14.00
CA THR A 235 9.51 -3.27 -14.95
C THR A 235 8.30 -4.18 -14.67
N HIS A 236 8.58 -5.39 -14.18
CA HIS A 236 7.59 -6.38 -13.79
C HIS A 236 7.93 -6.89 -12.40
N PHE A 237 7.58 -6.12 -11.37
CA PHE A 237 7.78 -6.53 -9.99
C PHE A 237 7.09 -7.88 -9.73
N ARG A 238 7.87 -8.83 -9.20
CA ARG A 238 7.40 -10.16 -8.81
C ARG A 238 8.07 -10.54 -7.50
N LEU A 239 7.27 -10.86 -6.50
CA LEU A 239 7.77 -11.32 -5.20
C LEU A 239 8.68 -12.55 -5.34
N GLU A 240 8.41 -13.42 -6.33
CA GLU A 240 9.21 -14.60 -6.64
C GLU A 240 10.66 -14.30 -7.06
N GLU A 241 11.01 -13.05 -7.39
CA GLU A 241 12.39 -12.67 -7.71
C GLU A 241 13.26 -12.52 -6.48
N PHE A 242 12.66 -12.32 -5.30
CA PHE A 242 13.38 -12.10 -4.06
C PHE A 242 13.74 -13.41 -3.35
N SER A 243 14.80 -13.34 -2.54
CA SER A 243 15.32 -14.45 -1.75
C SER A 243 14.33 -14.89 -0.66
N HIS A 244 14.55 -16.10 -0.13
CA HIS A 244 13.73 -16.63 0.96
C HIS A 244 13.73 -15.71 2.19
N ALA A 245 14.90 -15.26 2.67
CA ALA A 245 14.98 -14.36 3.82
C ALA A 245 14.27 -13.03 3.59
N PHE A 246 14.39 -12.45 2.40
CA PHE A 246 13.63 -11.25 2.01
C PHE A 246 12.13 -11.51 2.12
N LEU A 247 11.63 -12.59 1.52
CA LEU A 247 10.20 -12.90 1.51
C LEU A 247 9.63 -13.23 2.89
N VAL A 248 10.38 -13.91 3.75
CA VAL A 248 9.99 -14.13 5.16
C VAL A 248 9.83 -12.80 5.89
N ARG A 249 10.77 -11.88 5.69
CA ARG A 249 10.73 -10.53 6.27
C ARG A 249 9.57 -9.72 5.70
N GLN A 250 9.37 -9.74 4.39
CA GLN A 250 8.32 -9.00 3.70
C GLN A 250 6.93 -9.51 4.08
N ALA A 251 6.73 -10.82 4.24
CA ALA A 251 5.46 -11.38 4.71
C ALA A 251 5.11 -10.86 6.12
N LYS A 252 6.11 -10.69 6.99
CA LYS A 252 5.91 -10.11 8.34
C LYS A 252 5.62 -8.62 8.28
N GLU A 253 6.31 -7.87 7.41
CA GLU A 253 6.01 -6.45 7.20
C GLU A 253 4.61 -6.27 6.63
N TYR A 254 4.19 -6.98 5.57
CA TYR A 254 2.82 -6.87 5.04
C TYR A 254 1.74 -7.21 6.07
N ALA A 255 1.96 -8.23 6.90
CA ALA A 255 1.03 -8.50 8.01
C ALA A 255 0.96 -7.33 9.00
N LEU A 256 2.10 -6.72 9.35
CA LEU A 256 2.16 -5.55 10.20
C LEU A 256 1.54 -4.31 9.54
N ASP A 257 1.72 -4.13 8.23
CA ASP A 257 1.19 -3.01 7.45
C ASP A 257 -0.34 -3.04 7.48
N VAL A 258 -0.96 -4.22 7.32
CA VAL A 258 -2.41 -4.42 7.48
C VAL A 258 -2.84 -4.09 8.92
N HIS A 259 -2.05 -4.46 9.93
CA HIS A 259 -2.36 -4.09 11.31
C HIS A 259 -2.22 -2.58 11.58
N LEU A 260 -1.25 -1.91 10.97
CA LEU A 260 -1.09 -0.46 11.04
C LEU A 260 -2.30 0.24 10.41
N LEU A 261 -2.73 -0.23 9.23
CA LEU A 261 -3.92 0.28 8.54
C LEU A 261 -5.17 0.11 9.40
N MET A 262 -5.43 -1.11 9.90
CA MET A 262 -6.60 -1.40 10.74
C MET A 262 -6.58 -0.60 12.05
N ARG A 263 -5.42 -0.39 12.65
CA ARG A 263 -5.29 0.42 13.86
C ARG A 263 -5.53 1.90 13.58
N ALA A 264 -5.01 2.44 12.49
CA ALA A 264 -5.23 3.82 12.07
C ALA A 264 -6.72 4.07 11.76
N ALA A 265 -7.38 3.09 11.12
CA ALA A 265 -8.81 3.03 10.90
C ALA A 265 -9.60 3.12 12.23
N CYS A 266 -9.35 2.20 13.17
CA CYS A 266 -10.03 2.21 14.48
C CYS A 266 -9.83 3.52 15.24
N TRP A 267 -8.61 4.06 15.25
CA TRP A 267 -8.32 5.33 15.91
C TRP A 267 -9.08 6.49 15.28
N THR A 268 -9.07 6.58 13.94
CA THR A 268 -9.81 7.60 13.19
C THR A 268 -11.30 7.51 13.52
N ALA A 269 -11.86 6.30 13.51
CA ALA A 269 -13.26 6.11 13.83
C ALA A 269 -13.61 6.56 15.26
N GLU A 270 -12.77 6.25 16.25
CA GLU A 270 -12.93 6.70 17.63
C GLU A 270 -12.87 8.23 17.75
N GLN A 271 -11.97 8.91 17.03
CA GLN A 271 -11.86 10.37 17.09
C GLN A 271 -13.06 11.09 16.47
N HIS A 272 -13.69 10.52 15.44
CA HIS A 272 -14.78 11.16 14.72
C HIS A 272 -16.17 10.76 15.22
N TRP A 273 -16.33 9.53 15.72
CA TRP A 273 -17.64 8.97 16.08
C TRP A 273 -17.70 8.33 17.48
N GLY A 274 -16.60 8.36 18.25
CA GLY A 274 -16.53 7.88 19.63
C GLY A 274 -16.19 6.39 19.76
N ALA A 275 -15.82 5.95 20.97
CA ALA A 275 -15.36 4.58 21.23
C ALA A 275 -16.46 3.52 21.05
N ASP A 276 -17.72 3.89 21.29
CA ASP A 276 -18.88 3.01 21.09
C ASP A 276 -19.14 2.72 19.60
N PHE A 277 -18.46 3.42 18.69
CA PHE A 277 -18.56 3.17 17.25
C PHE A 277 -18.10 1.75 16.85
N MET A 278 -17.14 1.20 17.58
CA MET A 278 -16.56 -0.12 17.31
C MET A 278 -17.23 -1.27 18.10
N ALA A 279 -18.21 -0.96 18.95
CA ALA A 279 -18.87 -1.89 19.89
C ALA A 279 -20.16 -2.49 19.30
#